data_AF-A0A6I6AGG7-F1
#
_entry.id   AF-A0A6I6AGG7-F1
#
_cell.length_a   1.000
_cell.length_b   1.000
_cell.length_c   1.000
_cell.angle_alpha   90.00
_cell.angle_beta   90.00
_cell.angle_gamma   90.00
#
_symmetry.space_group_name_H-M   'P 1'
#
loop_
_entity.id
_entity.type
_entity.pdbx_description
1 polymer ?
#
loop_
_entity_poly.entity_id
_entity_poly.type
_entity_poly.pdbx_seq_one_letter_code
_entity_poly.pdbx_strand_id
1 'polypeptide(L)'
;MIQKTTHYDKDTVVSQAQGRAEEILLYFGVPAQSLTGKHCECPKCGGKDRCRFDSAKGFLICNQCFNKGNGDVISAVQWWLECSFSEAVNRIGEYLNVSHSQPVKKQKPPAKKKPLIDQIQILDQDWDKFSELAAHKPPATPEAVEAAGAKLCSWPAWRPESERFECVAFPAYNGTGEPSAWILYRVDGQHFPATKTAGERKTHLLAGSKDGLIFFGDRASFLSAETVIKAEGLPDALAIYSQLPEGFTVITNVCGAKGAAIKC
;
A
#
# COMPACT_ATOMS: atom_id res chain seq x y z
N MET A 1 21.20 -13.88 -11.31
CA MET A 1 21.70 -13.16 -10.11
C MET A 1 20.90 -11.87 -9.99
N ILE A 2 20.06 -11.73 -8.97
CA ILE A 2 19.30 -10.50 -8.74
C ILE A 2 20.27 -9.53 -8.06
N GLN A 3 20.77 -8.54 -8.79
CA GLN A 3 21.58 -7.48 -8.19
C GLN A 3 20.70 -6.75 -7.15
N LYS A 4 21.18 -6.74 -5.91
CA LYS A 4 20.59 -5.97 -4.82
C LYS A 4 20.70 -4.50 -5.22
N THR A 5 19.61 -3.88 -5.65
CA THR A 5 19.62 -2.46 -6.02
C THR A 5 19.90 -1.64 -4.77
N THR A 6 21.13 -1.15 -4.67
CA THR A 6 21.50 -0.19 -3.63
C THR A 6 20.77 1.11 -3.91
N HIS A 7 19.93 1.54 -2.98
CA HIS A 7 19.13 2.75 -3.12
C HIS A 7 19.78 3.89 -2.36
N TYR A 8 20.28 4.90 -3.06
CA TYR A 8 20.84 6.11 -2.45
C TYR A 8 19.72 7.11 -2.15
N ASP A 9 19.88 7.91 -1.10
CA ASP A 9 18.97 9.01 -0.81
C ASP A 9 19.20 10.17 -1.78
N LYS A 10 18.15 10.59 -2.49
CA LYS A 10 18.22 11.65 -3.50
C LYS A 10 18.75 12.95 -2.89
N ASP A 11 18.23 13.35 -1.73
CA ASP A 11 18.54 14.65 -1.15
C ASP A 11 20.04 14.73 -0.80
N THR A 12 20.59 13.62 -0.26
CA THR A 12 22.02 13.46 0.00
C THR A 12 22.85 13.49 -1.29
N VAL A 13 22.43 12.74 -2.33
CA VAL A 13 23.12 12.73 -3.63
C VAL A 13 23.13 14.13 -4.27
N VAL A 14 22.00 14.83 -4.25
CA VAL A 14 21.90 16.21 -4.77
C VAL A 14 22.83 17.14 -3.99
N SER A 15 22.84 17.04 -2.65
CA SER A 15 23.71 17.86 -1.81
C SER A 15 25.19 17.63 -2.12
N GLN A 16 25.61 16.37 -2.31
CA GLN A 16 27.02 16.06 -2.61
C GLN A 16 27.42 16.33 -4.06
N ALA A 17 26.45 16.36 -4.98
CA ALA A 17 26.68 16.70 -6.38
C ALA A 17 26.80 18.21 -6.64
N GLN A 18 26.52 19.06 -5.65
CA GLN A 18 26.61 20.52 -5.79
C GLN A 18 28.03 20.94 -6.20
N GLY A 19 28.13 21.71 -7.28
CA GLY A 19 29.41 22.16 -7.84
C GLY A 19 30.24 21.09 -8.56
N ARG A 20 29.74 19.85 -8.66
CA ARG A 20 30.47 18.71 -9.27
C ARG A 20 29.84 18.20 -10.57
N ALA A 21 28.90 18.95 -11.15
CA ALA A 21 28.15 18.49 -12.32
C ALA A 21 29.04 18.20 -13.54
N GLU A 22 30.07 19.01 -13.78
CA GLU A 22 31.03 18.77 -14.88
C GLU A 22 31.77 17.45 -14.70
N GLU A 23 32.35 17.23 -13.51
CA GLU A 23 33.07 16.02 -13.11
C GLU A 23 32.19 14.77 -13.28
N ILE A 24 30.95 14.83 -12.79
CA ILE A 24 29.96 13.74 -12.87
C ILE A 24 29.63 13.42 -14.33
N LEU A 25 29.36 14.44 -15.16
CA LEU A 25 28.98 14.24 -16.55
C LEU A 25 30.15 13.70 -17.39
N LEU A 26 31.38 14.17 -17.13
CA LEU A 26 32.59 13.60 -17.72
C LEU A 26 32.76 12.13 -17.36
N TYR A 27 32.56 11.76 -16.09
CA TYR A 27 32.65 10.37 -15.64
C TYR A 27 31.66 9.46 -16.38
N PHE A 28 30.45 9.93 -16.64
CA PHE A 28 29.45 9.19 -17.42
C PHE A 28 29.64 9.27 -18.94
N GLY A 29 30.71 9.90 -19.42
CA GLY A 29 31.12 9.91 -20.82
C GLY A 29 30.56 11.06 -21.66
N VAL A 30 29.98 12.09 -21.04
CA VAL A 30 29.62 13.31 -21.78
C VAL A 30 30.91 13.99 -22.27
N PRO A 31 31.02 14.35 -23.58
CA PRO A 31 32.23 14.96 -24.10
C PRO A 31 32.57 16.29 -23.42
N ALA A 32 33.83 16.49 -23.05
CA ALA A 32 34.31 17.71 -22.40
C ALA A 32 34.01 18.99 -23.21
N GLN A 33 34.02 18.90 -24.53
CA GLN A 33 33.72 20.00 -25.43
C GLN A 33 32.27 20.51 -25.24
N SER A 34 31.36 19.64 -24.78
CA SER A 34 29.96 19.98 -24.48
C SER A 34 29.77 20.60 -23.09
N LEU A 35 30.80 20.63 -22.24
CA LEU A 35 30.76 21.10 -20.85
C LEU A 35 31.50 22.42 -20.64
N THR A 36 31.79 23.16 -21.71
CA THR A 36 32.58 24.41 -21.67
C THR A 36 31.78 25.66 -21.30
N GLY A 37 30.46 25.54 -21.13
CA GLY A 37 29.55 26.68 -20.90
C GLY A 37 29.11 27.43 -22.16
N LYS A 38 29.78 27.18 -23.30
CA LYS A 38 29.42 27.78 -24.60
C LYS A 38 28.36 26.95 -25.31
N HIS A 39 27.64 27.60 -26.21
CA HIS A 39 26.78 26.89 -27.16
C HIS A 39 27.64 26.01 -28.08
N CYS A 40 27.26 24.74 -28.23
CA CYS A 40 27.97 23.78 -29.07
C CYS A 40 27.02 22.78 -29.75
N GLU A 41 27.59 21.94 -30.60
CA GLU A 41 26.92 20.75 -31.13
C GLU A 41 26.42 19.85 -29.99
N CYS A 42 25.22 19.28 -30.14
CA CYS A 42 24.69 18.33 -29.17
C CYS A 42 25.38 16.97 -29.35
N PRO A 43 26.00 16.40 -28.30
CA PRO A 43 26.69 15.12 -28.42
C PRO A 43 25.77 13.93 -28.67
N LYS A 44 24.45 14.10 -28.47
CA LYS A 44 23.45 13.03 -28.62
C LYS A 44 22.64 13.10 -29.92
N CYS A 45 22.37 14.31 -30.43
CA CYS A 45 21.54 14.50 -31.63
C CYS A 45 22.19 15.39 -32.70
N GLY A 46 23.46 15.75 -32.54
CA GLY A 46 24.19 16.64 -33.44
C GLY A 46 23.65 18.07 -33.51
N GLY A 47 24.02 18.79 -34.57
CA GLY A 47 23.66 20.18 -34.84
C GLY A 47 24.82 21.14 -34.58
N LYS A 48 24.59 22.46 -34.65
CA LYS A 48 25.69 23.44 -34.57
C LYS A 48 25.88 24.08 -33.18
N ASP A 49 24.79 24.40 -32.49
CA ASP A 49 24.78 25.30 -31.32
C ASP A 49 23.65 24.99 -30.30
N ARG A 50 23.15 23.74 -30.34
CA ARG A 50 21.94 23.32 -29.62
C ARG A 50 22.18 23.02 -28.15
N CYS A 51 23.39 22.64 -27.78
CA CYS A 51 23.72 22.20 -26.44
C CYS A 51 24.45 23.29 -25.66
N ARG A 52 24.13 23.41 -24.37
CA ARG A 52 24.78 24.34 -23.46
C ARG A 52 24.81 23.75 -22.06
N PHE A 53 25.98 23.81 -21.43
CA PHE A 53 26.17 23.49 -20.02
C PHE A 53 26.11 24.77 -19.19
N ASP A 54 25.50 24.71 -18.01
CA ASP A 54 25.55 25.78 -17.01
C ASP A 54 26.30 25.22 -15.79
N SER A 55 27.58 25.59 -15.64
CA SER A 55 28.43 25.09 -14.56
C SER A 55 28.01 25.62 -13.19
N ALA A 56 27.42 26.82 -13.12
CA ALA A 56 26.96 27.41 -11.88
C ALA A 56 25.70 26.70 -11.36
N LYS A 57 24.78 26.32 -12.27
CA LYS A 57 23.54 25.62 -11.92
C LYS A 57 23.65 24.10 -12.00
N GLY A 58 24.70 23.59 -12.62
CA GLY A 58 25.00 22.17 -12.73
C GLY A 58 24.03 21.40 -13.63
N PHE A 59 23.56 22.00 -14.72
CA PHE A 59 22.68 21.33 -15.69
C PHE A 59 23.19 21.47 -17.13
N LEU A 60 22.74 20.53 -17.96
CA LEU A 60 23.00 20.51 -19.40
C LEU A 60 21.66 20.58 -20.13
N ILE A 61 21.59 21.34 -21.23
CA ILE A 61 20.39 21.39 -22.07
C ILE A 61 20.72 21.05 -23.52
N CYS A 62 19.71 20.60 -24.26
CA CYS A 62 19.69 20.65 -25.72
C CYS A 62 18.34 21.19 -26.18
N ASN A 63 18.32 22.28 -26.96
CA ASN A 63 17.08 22.91 -27.38
C ASN A 63 16.16 22.03 -28.26
N GLN A 64 16.65 20.86 -28.73
CA GLN A 64 15.84 19.87 -29.46
C GLN A 64 15.53 18.62 -28.63
N CYS A 65 16.53 17.81 -28.30
CA CYS A 65 16.29 16.50 -27.69
C CYS A 65 16.27 16.53 -26.15
N PHE A 66 16.54 17.68 -25.52
CA PHE A 66 16.52 17.84 -24.07
C PHE A 66 16.14 19.26 -23.66
N ASN A 67 14.96 19.70 -24.14
CA ASN A 67 14.46 21.07 -23.95
C ASN A 67 13.48 21.20 -22.79
N LYS A 68 13.17 20.10 -22.09
CA LYS A 68 12.31 20.04 -20.91
C LYS A 68 12.95 19.12 -19.88
N GLY A 69 12.67 19.39 -18.59
CA GLY A 69 13.17 18.57 -17.48
C GLY A 69 14.69 18.63 -17.28
N ASN A 70 15.34 19.67 -17.79
CA ASN A 70 16.80 19.78 -17.94
C ASN A 70 17.47 20.69 -16.89
N GLY A 71 17.00 20.62 -15.63
CA GLY A 71 17.33 21.59 -14.59
C GLY A 71 18.39 21.15 -13.57
N ASP A 72 18.92 19.93 -13.67
CA ASP A 72 19.93 19.42 -12.74
C ASP A 72 20.79 18.31 -13.36
N VAL A 73 21.84 17.92 -12.65
CA VAL A 73 22.79 16.88 -13.07
C VAL A 73 22.15 15.49 -13.15
N ILE A 74 21.13 15.19 -12.34
CA ILE A 74 20.44 13.89 -12.36
C ILE A 74 19.67 13.77 -13.67
N SER A 75 18.95 14.80 -14.05
CA SER A 75 18.26 14.87 -15.34
C SER A 75 19.24 14.80 -16.52
N ALA A 76 20.39 15.45 -16.43
CA ALA A 76 21.42 15.35 -17.47
C ALA A 76 21.95 13.92 -17.61
N VAL A 77 22.17 13.20 -16.51
CA VAL A 77 22.57 11.78 -16.53
C VAL A 77 21.46 10.87 -17.05
N GLN A 78 20.19 11.09 -16.66
CA GLN A 78 19.04 10.36 -17.22
C GLN A 78 18.98 10.53 -18.74
N TRP A 79 19.08 11.79 -19.21
CA TRP A 79 19.05 12.10 -20.63
C TRP A 79 20.22 11.46 -21.37
N TRP A 80 21.44 11.54 -20.82
CA TRP A 80 22.63 11.00 -21.46
C TRP A 80 22.57 9.46 -21.58
N LEU A 81 22.30 8.78 -20.47
CA LEU A 81 22.32 7.32 -20.36
C LEU A 81 21.00 6.61 -20.72
N GLU A 82 19.93 7.36 -20.98
CA GLU A 82 18.57 6.82 -21.20
C GLU A 82 18.06 5.95 -20.05
N CYS A 83 18.43 6.33 -18.83
CA CYS A 83 18.11 5.58 -17.63
C CYS A 83 16.96 6.21 -16.84
N SER A 84 16.36 5.42 -15.95
CA SER A 84 15.33 5.92 -15.03
C SER A 84 15.92 6.89 -13.99
N PHE A 85 15.07 7.72 -13.39
CA PHE A 85 15.46 8.62 -12.30
C PHE A 85 16.22 7.90 -11.16
N SER A 86 15.68 6.76 -10.70
CA SER A 86 16.29 5.98 -9.62
C SER A 86 17.66 5.45 -10.01
N GLU A 87 17.80 5.00 -11.26
CA GLU A 87 19.07 4.51 -11.78
C GLU A 87 20.11 5.63 -11.87
N ALA A 88 19.74 6.82 -12.35
CA ALA A 88 20.63 7.97 -12.37
C ALA A 88 21.09 8.38 -10.96
N VAL A 89 20.17 8.44 -9.98
CA VAL A 89 20.51 8.72 -8.58
C VAL A 89 21.49 7.69 -8.03
N ASN A 90 21.29 6.41 -8.32
CA ASN A 90 22.17 5.36 -7.80
C ASN A 90 23.55 5.39 -8.44
N ARG A 91 23.63 5.60 -9.77
CA ARG A 91 24.91 5.73 -10.48
C ARG A 91 25.70 6.93 -9.97
N ILE A 92 25.05 8.08 -9.78
CA ILE A 92 25.70 9.28 -9.23
C ILE A 92 26.12 9.03 -7.77
N GLY A 93 25.26 8.43 -6.95
CA GLY A 93 25.56 8.11 -5.56
C GLY A 93 26.76 7.17 -5.41
N GLU A 94 26.88 6.18 -6.30
CA GLU A 94 28.01 5.26 -6.37
C GLU A 94 29.30 5.97 -6.77
N TYR A 95 29.25 6.80 -7.81
CA TYR A 95 30.38 7.62 -8.23
C TYR A 95 30.88 8.56 -7.11
N LEU A 96 29.94 9.21 -6.40
CA LEU A 96 30.25 10.12 -5.30
C LEU A 96 30.63 9.39 -3.99
N ASN A 97 30.56 8.06 -3.97
CA ASN A 97 30.80 7.23 -2.78
C ASN A 97 29.95 7.68 -1.58
N VAL A 98 28.68 8.04 -1.83
CA VAL A 98 27.75 8.49 -0.80
C VAL A 98 27.49 7.34 0.16
N SER A 99 27.66 7.55 1.47
CA SER A 99 27.39 6.52 2.46
C SER A 99 25.96 6.02 2.33
N HIS A 100 25.77 4.70 2.23
CA HIS A 100 24.44 4.10 2.15
C HIS A 100 23.65 4.33 3.44
N SER A 101 22.92 5.44 3.53
CA SER A 101 21.81 5.53 4.47
C SER A 101 20.70 4.65 3.92
N GLN A 102 20.36 3.56 4.61
CA GLN A 102 19.14 2.83 4.28
C GLN A 102 18.01 3.84 4.17
N PRO A 103 17.21 3.83 3.09
CA PRO A 103 16.11 4.77 2.98
C PRO A 103 15.18 4.52 4.16
N VAL A 104 15.22 5.41 5.14
CA VAL A 104 14.14 5.55 6.11
C VAL A 104 12.96 5.93 5.25
N LYS A 105 12.04 4.99 4.99
CA LYS A 105 10.79 5.28 4.30
C LYS A 105 10.20 6.50 4.99
N LYS A 106 10.28 7.69 4.38
CA LYS A 106 9.49 8.85 4.79
C LYS A 106 8.06 8.35 4.74
N GLN A 107 7.49 8.03 5.90
CA GLN A 107 6.09 7.63 5.98
C GLN A 107 5.34 8.82 5.40
N LYS A 108 4.73 8.66 4.23
CA LYS A 108 3.77 9.66 3.74
C LYS A 108 2.81 9.88 4.91
N PRO A 109 2.54 11.14 5.31
CA PRO A 109 1.52 11.39 6.33
C PRO A 109 0.29 10.60 5.89
N PRO A 110 -0.27 9.74 6.77
CA PRO A 110 -1.37 8.88 6.38
C PRO A 110 -2.45 9.78 5.79
N ALA A 111 -2.85 9.51 4.55
CA ALA A 111 -4.00 10.18 3.96
C ALA A 111 -5.13 10.10 4.98
N LYS A 112 -5.81 11.22 5.25
CA LYS A 112 -6.92 11.28 6.23
C LYS A 112 -7.96 10.24 5.82
N LYS A 113 -7.90 9.04 6.41
CA LYS A 113 -8.90 8.00 6.22
C LYS A 113 -10.18 8.51 6.87
N LYS A 114 -11.32 8.35 6.19
CA LYS A 114 -12.63 8.58 6.80
C LYS A 114 -12.71 7.79 8.12
N PRO A 115 -13.32 8.33 9.18
CA PRO A 115 -13.62 7.55 10.39
C PRO A 115 -14.25 6.21 10.04
N LEU A 116 -13.97 5.16 10.82
CA LEU A 116 -14.40 3.81 10.50
C LEU A 116 -15.92 3.70 10.30
N ILE A 117 -16.68 4.37 11.16
CA ILE A 117 -18.14 4.42 11.11
C ILE A 117 -18.68 5.08 9.83
N ASP A 118 -17.93 6.01 9.24
CA ASP A 118 -18.34 6.72 8.01
C ASP A 118 -17.98 5.96 6.72
N GLN A 119 -17.34 4.80 6.83
CA GLN A 119 -16.93 4.00 5.66
C GLN A 119 -18.02 3.05 5.18
N ILE A 120 -18.93 2.64 6.07
CA ILE A 120 -20.08 1.77 5.79
C ILE A 120 -21.38 2.48 6.15
N GLN A 121 -22.46 2.15 5.47
CA GLN A 121 -23.82 2.48 5.91
C GLN A 121 -24.45 1.20 6.45
N ILE A 122 -24.73 1.16 7.75
CA ILE A 122 -25.43 0.02 8.36
C ILE A 122 -26.86 -0.02 7.79
N LEU A 123 -27.29 -1.21 7.40
CA LEU A 123 -28.63 -1.50 6.91
C LEU A 123 -29.41 -2.26 7.99
N ASP A 124 -30.72 -2.33 7.84
CA ASP A 124 -31.55 -3.17 8.69
C ASP A 124 -31.08 -4.63 8.60
N GLN A 125 -31.09 -5.34 9.73
CA GLN A 125 -30.70 -6.74 9.73
C GLN A 125 -31.71 -7.55 8.92
N ASP A 126 -31.17 -8.41 8.05
CA ASP A 126 -31.93 -9.28 7.18
C ASP A 126 -31.34 -10.69 7.27
N TRP A 127 -32.16 -11.62 7.77
CA TRP A 127 -31.76 -13.00 7.99
C TRP A 127 -31.48 -13.76 6.69
N ASP A 128 -32.20 -13.42 5.61
CA ASP A 128 -32.02 -14.05 4.31
C ASP A 128 -30.64 -13.69 3.75
N LYS A 129 -30.16 -12.46 4.02
CA LYS A 129 -28.83 -12.00 3.61
C LYS A 129 -27.71 -12.70 4.36
N PHE A 130 -27.90 -12.99 5.65
CA PHE A 130 -26.94 -13.81 6.41
C PHE A 130 -26.95 -15.25 5.93
N SER A 131 -28.12 -15.77 5.59
CA SER A 131 -28.29 -17.11 5.01
C SER A 131 -27.63 -17.24 3.64
N GLU A 132 -27.75 -16.23 2.79
CA GLU A 132 -27.09 -16.14 1.48
C GLU A 132 -25.57 -16.17 1.62
N LEU A 133 -24.99 -15.34 2.51
CA LEU A 133 -23.56 -15.37 2.77
C LEU A 133 -23.10 -16.74 3.31
N ALA A 134 -23.84 -17.31 4.26
CA ALA A 134 -23.52 -18.59 4.87
C ALA A 134 -23.49 -19.72 3.82
N ALA A 135 -24.43 -19.71 2.87
CA ALA A 135 -24.46 -20.67 1.75
C ALA A 135 -23.21 -20.57 0.85
N HIS A 136 -22.60 -19.39 0.72
CA HIS A 136 -21.33 -19.20 0.01
C HIS A 136 -20.08 -19.59 0.84
N LYS A 137 -20.25 -19.97 2.11
CA LYS A 137 -19.17 -20.30 3.05
C LYS A 137 -19.43 -21.62 3.80
N PRO A 138 -19.77 -22.74 3.13
CA PRO A 138 -20.07 -23.97 3.83
C PRO A 138 -18.85 -24.45 4.66
N PRO A 139 -19.07 -24.99 5.88
CA PRO A 139 -20.35 -25.29 6.51
C PRO A 139 -20.89 -24.18 7.45
N ALA A 140 -20.58 -22.90 7.21
CA ALA A 140 -21.10 -21.80 8.02
C ALA A 140 -22.64 -21.75 8.02
N THR A 141 -23.20 -21.23 9.10
CA THR A 141 -24.63 -21.07 9.32
C THR A 141 -24.98 -19.58 9.52
N PRO A 142 -26.23 -19.16 9.24
CA PRO A 142 -26.66 -17.80 9.54
C PRO A 142 -26.55 -17.46 11.04
N GLU A 143 -26.77 -18.44 11.93
CA GLU A 143 -26.61 -18.29 13.38
C GLU A 143 -25.16 -17.98 13.75
N ALA A 144 -24.19 -18.62 13.09
CA ALA A 144 -22.77 -18.32 13.30
C ALA A 144 -22.42 -16.91 12.78
N VAL A 145 -23.02 -16.48 11.67
CA VAL A 145 -22.85 -15.12 11.15
C VAL A 145 -23.38 -14.08 12.14
N GLU A 146 -24.60 -14.28 12.65
CA GLU A 146 -25.18 -13.41 13.67
C GLU A 146 -24.34 -13.40 14.95
N ALA A 147 -23.95 -14.57 15.45
CA ALA A 147 -23.16 -14.72 16.65
C ALA A 147 -21.81 -13.99 16.56
N ALA A 148 -21.20 -13.92 15.37
CA ALA A 148 -19.98 -13.14 15.14
C ALA A 148 -20.19 -11.61 15.21
N GLY A 149 -21.38 -11.15 15.60
CA GLY A 149 -21.74 -9.72 15.71
C GLY A 149 -21.95 -9.05 14.36
N ALA A 150 -22.26 -9.82 13.32
CA ALA A 150 -22.36 -9.32 11.96
C ALA A 150 -23.41 -8.20 11.81
N LYS A 151 -23.09 -7.23 10.96
CA LYS A 151 -23.99 -6.16 10.54
C LYS A 151 -24.14 -6.17 9.03
N LEU A 152 -25.38 -6.13 8.54
CA LEU A 152 -25.63 -5.85 7.13
C LEU A 152 -25.26 -4.39 6.86
N CYS A 153 -24.56 -4.14 5.76
CA CYS A 153 -24.15 -2.79 5.40
C CYS A 153 -24.02 -2.62 3.88
N SER A 154 -24.06 -1.37 3.42
CA SER A 154 -23.57 -1.02 2.09
C SER A 154 -22.17 -0.39 2.18
N TRP A 155 -21.29 -0.77 1.27
CA TRP A 155 -19.94 -0.26 1.17
C TRP A 155 -19.53 -0.02 -0.28
N PRO A 156 -18.82 1.06 -0.62
CA PRO A 156 -18.42 2.15 0.27
C PRO A 156 -19.52 3.23 0.42
N ALA A 157 -19.76 3.69 1.66
CA ALA A 157 -20.85 4.62 1.97
C ALA A 157 -20.76 5.99 1.26
N TRP A 158 -19.57 6.40 0.80
CA TRP A 158 -19.36 7.68 0.13
C TRP A 158 -19.61 7.66 -1.38
N ARG A 159 -19.93 6.49 -1.97
CA ARG A 159 -20.25 6.38 -3.39
C ARG A 159 -21.76 6.50 -3.63
N PRO A 160 -22.21 6.79 -4.86
CA PRO A 160 -23.61 6.62 -5.24
C PRO A 160 -24.06 5.18 -5.00
N GLU A 161 -25.34 4.98 -4.70
CA GLU A 161 -25.92 3.66 -4.36
C GLU A 161 -25.67 2.59 -5.43
N SER A 162 -25.74 2.96 -6.71
CA SER A 162 -25.46 2.09 -7.86
C SER A 162 -24.01 1.58 -7.95
N GLU A 163 -23.08 2.17 -7.20
CA GLU A 163 -21.67 1.77 -7.14
C GLU A 163 -21.31 1.08 -5.81
N ARG A 164 -22.29 0.83 -4.94
CA ARG A 164 -22.07 0.18 -3.64
C ARG A 164 -22.27 -1.33 -3.74
N PHE A 165 -21.59 -2.04 -2.86
CA PHE A 165 -21.77 -3.45 -2.61
C PHE A 165 -22.58 -3.64 -1.33
N GLU A 166 -23.56 -4.52 -1.38
CA GLU A 166 -24.20 -5.05 -0.19
C GLU A 166 -23.27 -6.07 0.46
N CYS A 167 -22.95 -5.84 1.73
CA CYS A 167 -21.92 -6.55 2.47
C CYS A 167 -22.42 -6.99 3.84
N VAL A 168 -21.86 -8.08 4.34
CA VAL A 168 -21.87 -8.42 5.76
C VAL A 168 -20.54 -7.96 6.37
N ALA A 169 -20.64 -7.11 7.38
CA ALA A 169 -19.51 -6.57 8.13
C ALA A 169 -19.36 -7.29 9.47
N PHE A 170 -18.17 -7.83 9.73
CA PHE A 170 -17.85 -8.46 11.01
C PHE A 170 -16.94 -7.54 11.83
N PRO A 171 -17.33 -7.16 13.06
CA PRO A 171 -16.59 -6.23 13.88
C PRO A 171 -15.40 -6.91 14.56
N ALA A 172 -14.25 -6.25 14.53
CA ALA A 172 -13.08 -6.68 15.29
C ALA A 172 -12.68 -5.66 16.36
N TYR A 173 -12.36 -6.17 17.54
CA TYR A 173 -12.14 -5.38 18.74
C TYR A 173 -10.69 -5.50 19.23
N ASN A 174 -10.13 -4.40 19.69
CA ASN A 174 -8.82 -4.35 20.37
C ASN A 174 -8.95 -3.93 21.84
N GLY A 175 -10.19 -3.90 22.36
CA GLY A 175 -10.54 -3.39 23.68
C GLY A 175 -12.02 -3.61 24.00
N THR A 176 -12.57 -2.78 24.90
CA THR A 176 -13.93 -2.90 25.44
C THR A 176 -14.96 -1.99 24.79
N GLY A 177 -14.55 -1.14 23.85
CA GLY A 177 -15.41 -0.13 23.23
C GLY A 177 -15.87 -0.51 21.82
N GLU A 178 -16.01 0.50 20.98
CA GLU A 178 -16.40 0.38 19.58
C GLU A 178 -15.47 -0.53 18.75
N PRO A 179 -15.98 -1.12 17.66
CA PRO A 179 -15.16 -1.86 16.72
C PRO A 179 -13.95 -1.05 16.25
N SER A 180 -12.78 -1.68 16.26
CA SER A 180 -11.52 -1.11 15.79
C SER A 180 -11.26 -1.35 14.30
N ALA A 181 -11.98 -2.32 13.72
CA ALA A 181 -11.97 -2.64 12.30
C ALA A 181 -13.25 -3.37 11.90
N TRP A 182 -13.53 -3.39 10.59
CA TRP A 182 -14.56 -4.24 9.98
C TRP A 182 -13.90 -5.12 8.91
N ILE A 183 -14.15 -6.42 8.92
CA ILE A 183 -13.90 -7.26 7.75
C ILE A 183 -15.21 -7.47 7.01
N LEU A 184 -15.21 -7.15 5.71
CA LEU A 184 -16.37 -7.21 4.85
C LEU A 184 -16.32 -8.42 3.94
N TYR A 185 -17.47 -9.06 3.76
CA TYR A 185 -17.77 -10.01 2.70
C TYR A 185 -18.95 -9.47 1.90
N ARG A 186 -18.93 -9.58 0.58
CA ARG A 186 -20.12 -9.30 -0.23
C ARG A 186 -21.18 -10.37 0.07
N VAL A 187 -22.44 -9.95 0.19
CA VAL A 187 -23.55 -10.87 0.46
C VAL A 187 -23.62 -11.95 -0.63
N ASP A 188 -23.49 -11.55 -1.89
CA ASP A 188 -23.52 -12.41 -3.08
C ASP A 188 -22.33 -13.38 -3.23
N GLY A 189 -21.45 -13.45 -2.22
CA GLY A 189 -20.28 -14.33 -2.19
C GLY A 189 -19.17 -13.97 -3.18
N GLN A 190 -19.35 -12.96 -4.04
CA GLN A 190 -18.36 -12.58 -5.03
C GLN A 190 -17.15 -11.88 -4.39
N HIS A 191 -16.03 -11.85 -5.12
CA HIS A 191 -14.88 -11.06 -4.72
C HIS A 191 -15.15 -9.56 -4.89
N PHE A 192 -14.48 -8.74 -4.08
CA PHE A 192 -14.44 -7.32 -4.36
C PHE A 192 -13.48 -7.04 -5.53
N PRO A 193 -13.87 -6.20 -6.50
CA PRO A 193 -13.06 -5.93 -7.68
C PRO A 193 -11.78 -5.18 -7.32
N ALA A 194 -10.78 -5.28 -8.20
CA ALA A 194 -9.53 -4.56 -8.06
C ALA A 194 -9.75 -3.03 -8.03
N THR A 195 -8.91 -2.36 -7.25
CA THR A 195 -8.84 -0.90 -7.15
C THR A 195 -7.44 -0.44 -7.59
N LYS A 196 -7.22 0.88 -7.66
CA LYS A 196 -5.89 1.43 -7.97
C LYS A 196 -4.78 0.98 -7.00
N THR A 197 -5.13 0.59 -5.77
CA THR A 197 -4.16 0.31 -4.70
C THR A 197 -4.23 -1.11 -4.13
N ALA A 198 -5.22 -1.91 -4.55
CA ALA A 198 -5.39 -3.29 -4.08
C ALA A 198 -5.98 -4.14 -5.22
N GLY A 199 -5.49 -5.37 -5.36
CA GLY A 199 -6.03 -6.33 -6.31
C GLY A 199 -7.44 -6.80 -5.97
N GLU A 200 -7.95 -7.72 -6.78
CA GLU A 200 -9.17 -8.47 -6.44
C GLU A 200 -8.96 -9.23 -5.12
N ARG A 201 -10.02 -9.30 -4.31
CA ARG A 201 -9.93 -9.80 -2.94
C ARG A 201 -11.24 -10.43 -2.49
N LYS A 202 -11.14 -11.54 -1.78
CA LYS A 202 -12.27 -12.25 -1.17
C LYS A 202 -12.98 -11.44 -0.09
N THR A 203 -12.20 -10.64 0.64
CA THR A 203 -12.67 -9.82 1.76
C THR A 203 -12.13 -8.41 1.64
N HIS A 204 -12.79 -7.47 2.30
CA HIS A 204 -12.28 -6.12 2.39
C HIS A 204 -12.15 -5.68 3.85
N LEU A 205 -10.93 -5.40 4.28
CA LEU A 205 -10.65 -4.93 5.63
C LEU A 205 -10.69 -3.39 5.70
N LEU A 206 -11.53 -2.86 6.59
CA LEU A 206 -11.61 -1.45 6.93
C LEU A 206 -10.95 -1.19 8.28
N ALA A 207 -9.98 -0.27 8.31
CA ALA A 207 -9.06 -0.09 9.44
C ALA A 207 -8.29 -1.38 9.80
N GLY A 208 -7.73 -1.53 11.01
CA GLY A 208 -6.99 -2.77 11.38
C GLY A 208 -5.47 -2.76 11.12
N SER A 209 -4.80 -1.60 11.14
CA SER A 209 -3.32 -1.57 11.18
C SER A 209 -2.72 -2.15 12.47
N LYS A 210 -3.55 -2.30 13.50
CA LYS A 210 -3.34 -3.15 14.67
C LYS A 210 -4.40 -4.25 14.60
N ASP A 211 -3.99 -5.49 14.82
CA ASP A 211 -4.89 -6.63 14.73
C ASP A 211 -5.94 -6.58 15.84
N GLY A 212 -7.13 -7.11 15.55
CA GLY A 212 -8.28 -7.13 16.45
C GLY A 212 -8.95 -8.50 16.42
N LEU A 213 -9.68 -8.83 17.48
CA LEU A 213 -10.39 -10.10 17.61
C LEU A 213 -11.85 -9.95 17.23
N ILE A 214 -12.33 -10.89 16.42
CA ILE A 214 -13.76 -11.17 16.26
C ILE A 214 -14.07 -12.29 17.25
N PHE A 215 -15.06 -12.08 18.11
CA PHE A 215 -15.56 -13.07 19.04
C PHE A 215 -17.04 -13.35 18.75
N PHE A 216 -17.48 -14.54 19.16
CA PHE A 216 -18.81 -15.03 18.88
C PHE A 216 -19.66 -15.04 20.15
N GLY A 217 -20.92 -14.63 20.02
CA GLY A 217 -21.84 -14.38 21.13
C GLY A 217 -21.67 -12.98 21.73
N ASP A 218 -22.41 -12.71 22.79
CA ASP A 218 -22.23 -11.48 23.54
C ASP A 218 -20.97 -11.52 24.42
N ARG A 219 -20.59 -10.36 24.94
CA ARG A 219 -19.39 -10.22 25.76
C ARG A 219 -19.47 -11.05 27.05
N ALA A 220 -20.66 -11.20 27.62
CA ALA A 220 -20.83 -11.95 28.86
C ALA A 220 -20.55 -13.44 28.63
N SER A 221 -21.15 -14.00 27.58
CA SER A 221 -20.98 -15.39 27.14
C SER A 221 -19.53 -15.69 26.76
N PHE A 222 -18.86 -14.75 26.08
CA PHE A 222 -17.44 -14.88 25.76
C PHE A 222 -16.56 -14.92 27.02
N LEU A 223 -16.82 -14.06 28.01
CA LEU A 223 -16.04 -14.00 29.25
C LEU A 223 -16.32 -15.18 30.19
N SER A 224 -17.51 -15.79 30.10
CA SER A 224 -17.87 -16.98 30.88
C SER A 224 -17.48 -18.29 30.22
N ALA A 225 -16.94 -18.26 28.99
CA ALA A 225 -16.53 -19.49 28.30
C ALA A 225 -15.39 -20.19 29.04
N GLU A 226 -15.54 -21.49 29.25
CA GLU A 226 -14.52 -22.35 29.85
C GLU A 226 -13.34 -22.55 28.89
N THR A 227 -13.65 -22.67 27.59
CA THR A 227 -12.65 -22.87 26.55
C THR A 227 -12.87 -21.90 25.37
N VAL A 228 -11.79 -21.25 24.96
CA VAL A 228 -11.77 -20.37 23.77
C VAL A 228 -10.91 -21.01 22.69
N ILE A 229 -11.52 -21.36 21.56
CA ILE A 229 -10.81 -21.84 20.36
C ILE A 229 -10.41 -20.64 19.51
N LYS A 230 -9.14 -20.56 19.13
CA LYS A 230 -8.67 -19.56 18.16
C LYS A 230 -8.56 -20.18 16.77
N ALA A 231 -9.44 -19.77 15.86
CA ALA A 231 -9.40 -20.17 14.45
C ALA A 231 -8.42 -19.31 13.63
N GLU A 232 -7.92 -19.85 12.51
CA GLU A 232 -6.98 -19.14 11.61
C GLU A 232 -7.62 -17.90 11.01
N GLY A 233 -8.85 -18.04 10.53
CA GLY A 233 -9.63 -16.98 9.92
C GLY A 233 -11.12 -17.10 10.23
N LEU A 234 -11.86 -16.05 9.87
CA LEU A 234 -13.30 -15.99 10.08
C LEU A 234 -14.09 -17.13 9.42
N PRO A 235 -13.76 -17.62 8.20
CA PRO A 235 -14.47 -18.76 7.63
C PRO A 235 -14.40 -20.02 8.50
N ASP A 236 -13.23 -20.32 9.08
CA ASP A 236 -13.07 -21.46 9.97
C ASP A 236 -13.85 -21.27 11.28
N ALA A 237 -13.84 -20.05 11.84
CA ALA A 237 -14.60 -19.73 13.03
C ALA A 237 -16.12 -19.89 12.82
N LEU A 238 -16.63 -19.36 11.69
CA LEU A 238 -18.03 -19.50 11.29
C LEU A 238 -18.43 -20.96 11.10
N ALA A 239 -17.55 -21.78 10.52
CA ALA A 239 -17.79 -23.19 10.24
C ALA A 239 -17.93 -24.05 11.51
N ILE A 240 -17.17 -23.74 12.56
CA ILE A 240 -17.15 -24.57 13.78
C ILE A 240 -18.11 -24.07 14.87
N TYR A 241 -18.49 -22.79 14.87
CA TYR A 241 -19.26 -22.19 15.97
C TYR A 241 -20.50 -22.99 16.35
N SER A 242 -21.34 -23.36 15.38
CA SER A 242 -22.57 -24.14 15.62
C SER A 242 -22.34 -25.60 16.04
N GLN A 243 -21.09 -26.07 16.03
CA GLN A 243 -20.71 -27.43 16.43
C GLN A 243 -20.00 -27.46 17.79
N LEU A 244 -19.79 -26.29 18.41
CA LEU A 244 -19.10 -26.21 19.69
C LEU A 244 -19.99 -26.75 20.82
N PRO A 245 -19.42 -27.55 21.75
CA PRO A 245 -20.15 -27.96 22.94
C PRO A 245 -20.38 -26.77 23.88
N GLU A 246 -21.27 -26.95 24.85
CA GLU A 246 -21.52 -25.96 25.89
C GLU A 246 -20.21 -25.59 26.63
N GLY A 247 -20.07 -24.31 27.01
CA GLY A 247 -18.86 -23.78 27.64
C GLY A 247 -17.73 -23.43 26.67
N PHE A 248 -17.87 -23.72 25.36
CA PHE A 248 -16.88 -23.37 24.35
C PHE A 248 -17.30 -22.13 23.56
N THR A 249 -16.32 -21.35 23.13
CA THR A 249 -16.49 -20.27 22.15
C THR A 249 -15.33 -20.26 21.16
N VAL A 250 -15.48 -19.50 20.08
CA VAL A 250 -14.45 -19.32 19.06
C VAL A 250 -14.14 -17.85 18.85
N ILE A 251 -12.87 -17.56 18.60
CA ILE A 251 -12.37 -16.25 18.17
C ILE A 251 -11.52 -16.40 16.92
N THR A 252 -11.36 -15.30 16.21
CA THR A 252 -10.38 -15.19 15.13
C THR A 252 -9.79 -13.79 15.06
N ASN A 253 -8.63 -13.68 14.43
CA ASN A 253 -8.04 -12.37 14.12
C ASN A 253 -8.67 -11.80 12.85
N VAL A 254 -8.80 -10.48 12.76
CA VAL A 254 -9.35 -9.82 11.57
C VAL A 254 -8.40 -9.94 10.36
N CYS A 255 -7.10 -10.05 10.63
CA CYS A 255 -6.08 -10.40 9.65
C CYS A 255 -5.70 -11.86 9.87
N GLY A 256 -5.75 -12.70 8.83
CA GLY A 256 -5.32 -14.11 8.93
C GLY A 256 -3.91 -14.24 9.52
N ALA A 257 -3.56 -15.42 10.05
CA ALA A 257 -2.47 -15.63 11.00
C ALA A 257 -1.08 -15.10 10.57
N LYS A 258 -0.85 -14.86 9.27
CA LYS A 258 0.36 -14.18 8.75
C LYS A 258 0.52 -12.73 9.23
N GLY A 259 -0.55 -12.05 9.64
CA GLY A 259 -0.50 -10.68 10.19
C GLY A 259 0.16 -10.59 11.57
N ALA A 260 0.08 -11.66 12.36
CA ALA A 260 0.66 -11.72 13.71
C ALA A 260 2.19 -11.85 13.70
N ALA A 261 2.78 -12.36 12.61
CA ALA A 261 4.22 -12.62 12.50
C ALA A 261 5.09 -11.36 12.30
N ILE A 262 4.48 -10.17 12.14
CA ILE A 262 5.24 -8.93 11.90
C ILE A 262 5.62 -8.21 13.21
N LYS A 263 5.11 -8.65 14.37
CA LYS A 263 5.42 -8.04 15.68
C LYS A 263 5.45 -9.02 16.85
N CYS A 264 6.21 -10.11 16.71
CA CYS A 264 6.86 -10.75 17.85
C CYS A 264 8.37 -10.56 17.72
#